data_AF-W9XU05-F1
#
_entry.id   AF-W9XU05-F1
#
_cell.length_a   1.000
_cell.length_b   1.000
_cell.length_c   1.000
_cell.angle_alpha   90.00
_cell.angle_beta   90.00
_cell.angle_gamma   90.00
#
_symmetry.space_group_name_H-M   'P 1'
#
loop_
_entity.id
_entity.type
_entity.pdbx_description
1 polymer ?
#
loop_
_entity_poly.entity_id
_entity_poly.type
_entity_poly.pdbx_seq_one_letter_code
_entity_poly.pdbx_strand_id
1 'polypeptide(L)'
;MKAPSTLLLRAMLRPQQPLCQVRWKSDWMPREKYAKITTLDKLHRRQKAAIRKEKQDSKDRAANMYPVSTPSATPSPMQQQQRHQESPTQQSSFLMSQIQDHNLTPTLSPLPYMIMRTPSKNLPIYHSAKAGGSKHITTIRKIKGDLRELANAVRTALGLEEYMTDARGRRKANIVINWTIRQVVIRGWRGPEIKRWAEMSGF
;
A
#
# COMPACT_ATOMS: atom_id res chain seq x y z
N MET A 1 -4.43 73.36 46.49
CA MET A 1 -4.60 72.95 45.08
C MET A 1 -4.48 71.44 45.00
N LYS A 2 -5.50 70.74 44.45
CA LYS A 2 -5.49 69.28 44.24
C LYS A 2 -5.68 69.02 42.75
N ALA A 3 -4.80 68.22 42.15
CA ALA A 3 -4.79 67.92 40.72
C ALA A 3 -6.00 67.03 40.33
N PRO A 4 -6.56 67.19 39.12
CA PRO A 4 -7.68 66.37 38.65
C PRO A 4 -7.27 64.91 38.42
N SER A 5 -8.22 64.00 38.68
CA SER A 5 -7.98 62.55 38.69
C SER A 5 -7.69 62.00 37.29
N THR A 6 -6.68 61.12 37.21
CA THR A 6 -6.15 60.51 35.99
C THR A 6 -7.03 59.41 35.39
N LEU A 7 -8.24 59.20 35.90
CA LEU A 7 -9.11 58.10 35.48
C LEU A 7 -9.81 58.34 34.14
N LEU A 8 -9.98 59.59 33.71
CA LEU A 8 -10.63 59.91 32.43
C LEU A 8 -9.70 59.74 31.21
N LEU A 9 -8.38 59.91 31.36
CA LEU A 9 -7.45 59.79 30.23
C LEU A 9 -7.24 58.33 29.76
N ARG A 10 -7.53 57.34 30.61
CA ARG A 10 -7.33 55.92 30.27
C ARG A 10 -8.47 55.31 29.46
N ALA A 11 -9.63 55.98 29.38
CA ALA A 11 -10.80 55.50 28.66
C ALA A 11 -10.74 55.74 27.14
N MET A 12 -9.89 56.67 26.67
CA MET A 12 -9.85 57.09 25.25
C MET A 12 -8.79 56.37 24.40
N LEU A 13 -8.04 55.42 24.95
CA LEU A 13 -6.92 54.74 24.28
C LEU A 13 -7.05 53.21 24.27
N ARG A 14 -8.27 52.66 24.21
CA ARG A 14 -8.45 51.24 23.88
C ARG A 14 -8.93 51.10 22.44
N PRO A 15 -8.14 50.46 21.54
CA PRO A 15 -8.67 50.04 20.26
C PRO A 15 -9.82 49.07 20.50
N GLN A 16 -10.90 49.27 19.75
CA GLN A 16 -12.06 48.40 19.64
C GLN A 16 -11.62 46.94 19.59
N GLN A 17 -11.74 46.23 20.71
CA GLN A 17 -11.80 44.78 20.63
C GLN A 17 -13.11 44.49 19.90
N PRO A 18 -13.10 43.79 18.76
CA PRO A 18 -14.36 43.37 18.17
C PRO A 18 -15.11 42.62 19.26
N LEU A 19 -16.43 42.84 19.33
CA LEU A 19 -17.36 41.95 20.00
C LEU A 19 -17.12 40.56 19.39
N CYS A 20 -16.14 39.84 19.92
CA CYS A 20 -16.00 38.42 19.76
C CYS A 20 -17.29 37.91 20.33
N GLN A 21 -18.24 37.68 19.42
CA GLN A 21 -19.46 36.95 19.68
C GLN A 21 -19.04 35.84 20.62
N VAL A 22 -19.57 35.89 21.84
CA VAL A 22 -19.58 34.73 22.72
C VAL A 22 -20.34 33.73 21.88
N ARG A 23 -19.61 32.96 21.08
CA ARG A 23 -20.13 31.82 20.36
C ARG A 23 -20.46 30.90 21.50
N TRP A 24 -21.73 30.93 21.89
CA TRP A 24 -22.32 29.92 22.72
C TRP A 24 -21.87 28.62 22.08
N LYS A 25 -20.83 27.99 22.67
CA LYS A 25 -20.64 26.57 22.50
C LYS A 25 -21.94 26.06 23.06
N SER A 26 -22.87 25.74 22.17
CA SER A 26 -23.94 24.86 22.54
C SER A 26 -23.23 23.71 23.25
N ASP A 27 -23.67 23.41 24.47
CA ASP A 27 -23.47 22.10 25.07
C ASP A 27 -24.24 21.06 24.25
N TRP A 28 -24.04 21.09 22.93
CA TRP A 28 -24.16 19.97 22.02
C TRP A 28 -23.12 18.97 22.50
N MET A 29 -23.41 18.36 23.64
CA MET A 29 -22.80 17.14 24.07
C MET A 29 -22.90 16.22 22.86
N PRO A 30 -21.77 15.72 22.34
CA PRO A 30 -21.81 14.74 21.27
C PRO A 30 -22.76 13.65 21.75
N ARG A 31 -23.86 13.46 21.02
CA ARG A 31 -24.90 12.46 21.31
C ARG A 31 -24.29 11.05 21.47
N GLU A 32 -23.05 10.89 21.03
CA GLU A 32 -22.10 9.80 21.27
C GLU A 32 -21.95 9.39 22.75
N LYS A 33 -21.99 10.30 23.73
CA LYS A 33 -21.89 9.92 25.16
C LYS A 33 -23.08 9.08 25.65
N TYR A 34 -24.25 9.19 24.99
CA TYR A 34 -25.46 8.44 25.31
C TYR A 34 -25.99 7.57 24.17
N ALA A 35 -25.31 7.58 23.01
CA ALA A 35 -25.61 6.69 21.91
C ALA A 35 -25.21 5.28 22.35
N LYS A 36 -26.15 4.56 22.96
CA LYS A 36 -26.00 3.15 23.30
C LYS A 36 -25.52 2.44 22.04
N ILE A 37 -24.24 2.05 22.04
CA ILE A 37 -23.63 1.37 20.90
C ILE A 37 -24.50 0.14 20.62
N THR A 38 -25.19 0.18 19.49
CA THR A 38 -26.12 -0.88 19.12
C THR A 38 -25.34 -2.18 18.88
N THR A 39 -26.02 -3.32 19.04
CA THR A 39 -25.46 -4.63 18.70
C THR A 39 -24.94 -4.65 17.25
N LEU A 40 -25.63 -3.96 16.35
CA LEU A 40 -25.27 -3.80 14.94
C LEU A 40 -23.99 -2.98 14.75
N ASP A 41 -23.78 -1.89 15.50
CA ASP A 41 -22.52 -1.12 15.42
C ASP A 41 -21.33 -1.96 15.91
N LYS A 42 -21.50 -2.73 17.00
CA LYS A 42 -20.47 -3.66 17.47
C LYS A 42 -20.13 -4.71 16.41
N LEU A 43 -21.15 -5.25 15.72
CA LEU A 43 -20.97 -6.21 14.62
C LEU A 43 -20.17 -5.59 13.45
N HIS A 44 -20.54 -4.39 13.00
CA HIS A 44 -19.80 -3.69 11.94
C HIS A 44 -18.35 -3.39 12.34
N ARG A 45 -18.09 -2.98 13.58
CA ARG A 45 -16.72 -2.76 14.08
C ARG A 45 -15.92 -4.06 14.06
N ARG A 46 -16.51 -5.17 14.53
CA ARG A 46 -15.88 -6.50 14.49
C ARG A 46 -15.56 -6.93 13.05
N GLN A 47 -16.48 -6.73 12.12
CA GLN A 47 -16.27 -7.02 10.70
C GLN A 47 -15.12 -6.18 10.12
N LYS A 48 -15.10 -4.87 10.36
CA LYS A 48 -14.01 -3.99 9.89
C LYS A 48 -12.67 -4.38 10.52
N ALA A 49 -12.65 -4.75 11.81
CA ALA A 49 -11.44 -5.23 12.48
C ALA A 49 -10.93 -6.54 11.87
N ALA A 50 -11.82 -7.50 11.58
CA ALA A 50 -11.47 -8.74 10.90
C ALA A 50 -10.85 -8.49 9.52
N ILE A 51 -11.43 -7.60 8.72
CA ILE A 51 -10.89 -7.23 7.40
C ILE A 51 -9.50 -6.57 7.54
N ARG A 52 -9.30 -5.71 8.54
CA ARG A 52 -7.97 -5.10 8.80
C ARG A 52 -6.95 -6.15 9.19
N LYS A 53 -7.34 -7.10 10.05
CA LYS A 53 -6.50 -8.22 10.45
C LYS A 53 -6.11 -9.07 9.25
N GLU A 54 -7.07 -9.49 8.43
CA GLU A 54 -6.78 -10.28 7.22
C GLU A 54 -5.82 -9.57 6.24
N LYS A 55 -5.97 -8.25 6.09
CA LYS A 55 -5.02 -7.44 5.29
C LYS A 55 -3.63 -7.42 5.90
N GLN A 56 -3.53 -7.28 7.21
CA GLN A 56 -2.24 -7.30 7.91
C GLN A 56 -1.59 -8.68 7.76
N ASP A 57 -2.34 -9.75 8.02
CA ASP A 57 -1.90 -11.13 7.86
C ASP A 57 -1.40 -11.41 6.42
N SER A 58 -2.02 -10.80 5.39
CA SER A 58 -1.51 -10.91 4.01
C SER A 58 -0.20 -10.17 3.77
N LYS A 59 -0.02 -8.98 4.35
CA LYS A 59 1.25 -8.25 4.28
C LYS A 59 2.35 -9.02 5.00
N ASP A 60 2.06 -9.57 6.17
CA ASP A 60 3.02 -10.32 6.97
C ASP A 60 3.42 -11.61 6.22
N ARG A 61 2.46 -12.31 5.60
CA ARG A 61 2.76 -13.46 4.73
C ARG A 61 3.61 -13.08 3.51
N ALA A 62 3.34 -11.93 2.88
CA ALA A 62 4.15 -11.44 1.77
C ALA A 62 5.58 -11.11 2.20
N ALA A 63 5.76 -10.53 3.39
CA ALA A 63 7.08 -10.26 3.96
C ALA A 63 7.85 -11.56 4.26
N ASN A 64 7.16 -12.59 4.75
CA ASN A 64 7.76 -13.89 5.08
C ASN A 64 8.03 -14.77 3.86
N MET A 65 7.31 -14.57 2.74
CA MET A 65 7.40 -15.41 1.55
C MET A 65 8.80 -15.43 0.90
N TYR A 66 9.48 -14.29 0.93
CA TYR A 66 10.87 -14.18 0.51
C TYR A 66 11.57 -13.32 1.55
N PRO A 67 12.22 -13.92 2.58
CA PRO A 67 12.94 -13.17 3.58
C PRO A 67 14.00 -12.35 2.85
N VAL A 68 13.79 -11.05 2.87
CA VAL A 68 14.73 -10.09 2.30
C VAL A 68 16.01 -10.20 3.12
N SER A 69 17.04 -10.80 2.55
CA SER A 69 18.42 -10.60 2.98
C SER A 69 18.87 -9.22 2.49
N THR A 70 18.34 -8.12 3.06
CA THR A 70 18.94 -6.80 2.86
C THR A 70 19.95 -6.52 3.97
N PRO A 71 21.26 -6.52 3.69
CA PRO A 71 22.16 -5.59 4.33
C PRO A 71 22.01 -4.22 3.64
N SER A 72 20.89 -3.52 3.82
CA SER A 72 20.77 -2.09 3.52
C SER A 72 19.41 -1.54 3.97
N ALA A 73 19.31 -1.26 5.25
CA ALA A 73 18.44 -0.22 5.81
C ALA A 73 18.84 -0.01 7.28
N THR A 74 20.11 0.32 7.51
CA THR A 74 20.51 0.96 8.76
C THR A 74 20.13 2.43 8.63
N PRO A 75 19.24 2.98 9.46
CA PRO A 75 19.20 4.41 9.69
C PRO A 75 20.43 4.75 10.54
N SER A 76 21.57 4.97 9.90
CA SER A 76 22.74 5.50 10.61
C SER A 76 22.47 6.97 10.96
N PRO A 77 22.59 7.36 12.23
CA PRO A 77 22.53 8.75 12.62
C PRO A 77 23.75 9.50 12.08
N MET A 78 23.45 10.68 11.55
CA MET A 78 24.36 11.69 11.05
C MET A 78 25.51 11.94 12.04
N GLN A 79 26.76 11.66 11.63
CA GLN A 79 27.97 12.22 12.23
C GLN A 79 28.88 12.80 11.14
N GLN A 80 29.30 14.04 11.40
CA GLN A 80 30.12 14.93 10.58
C GLN A 80 31.62 14.59 10.64
N GLN A 81 32.37 15.18 9.69
CA GLN A 81 33.84 15.33 9.56
C GLN A 81 34.52 14.23 8.72
N GLN A 82 35.46 14.50 7.79
CA GLN A 82 36.27 15.68 7.49
C GLN A 82 36.81 15.63 6.05
N ARG A 83 37.28 16.79 5.58
CA ARG A 83 37.73 17.16 4.23
C ARG A 83 39.22 16.83 4.04
N HIS A 84 39.61 16.12 2.98
CA HIS A 84 40.95 16.25 2.38
C HIS A 84 40.86 16.16 0.84
N GLN A 85 41.46 17.18 0.22
CA GLN A 85 41.72 17.32 -1.21
C GLN A 85 43.08 16.70 -1.50
N GLU A 86 43.22 16.02 -2.63
CA GLU A 86 44.48 15.99 -3.39
C GLU A 86 44.22 15.57 -4.85
N SER A 87 44.91 16.26 -5.75
CA SER A 87 45.12 16.03 -7.19
C SER A 87 46.59 16.42 -7.41
N PRO A 88 47.37 15.92 -8.41
CA PRO A 88 46.96 15.92 -9.84
C PRO A 88 47.62 14.91 -10.82
N THR A 89 47.09 14.89 -12.07
CA THR A 89 47.74 14.62 -13.40
C THR A 89 48.27 13.19 -13.71
N GLN A 90 48.20 12.60 -14.91
CA GLN A 90 48.07 13.07 -16.30
C GLN A 90 47.87 11.87 -17.29
N GLN A 91 47.38 12.15 -18.51
CA GLN A 91 47.51 11.38 -19.78
C GLN A 91 46.59 10.13 -19.94
N SER A 92 46.03 9.78 -21.10
CA SER A 92 46.06 10.30 -22.48
C SER A 92 44.95 9.60 -23.29
N SER A 93 44.24 10.37 -24.11
CA SER A 93 43.55 10.00 -25.38
C SER A 93 43.27 8.53 -25.71
N PHE A 94 42.00 8.16 -25.84
CA PHE A 94 41.52 7.38 -27.00
C PHE A 94 40.11 7.84 -27.41
N LEU A 95 40.00 8.26 -28.67
CA LEU A 95 38.76 8.61 -29.35
C LEU A 95 38.01 7.35 -29.78
N MET A 96 36.68 7.41 -29.64
CA MET A 96 35.66 6.66 -30.39
C MET A 96 35.74 5.12 -30.40
N SER A 97 34.87 4.50 -29.62
CA SER A 97 34.00 3.43 -30.16
C SER A 97 32.90 3.10 -29.16
N GLN A 98 31.77 2.66 -29.71
CA GLN A 98 30.73 1.90 -29.03
C GLN A 98 29.59 2.71 -28.40
N ILE A 99 28.79 3.28 -29.31
CA ILE A 99 27.34 3.14 -29.22
C ILE A 99 27.06 1.63 -29.04
N GLN A 100 26.78 1.23 -27.80
CA GLN A 100 25.97 0.05 -27.55
C GLN A 100 24.86 0.54 -26.65
N ASP A 101 23.69 0.75 -27.26
CA ASP A 101 22.41 0.75 -26.59
C ASP A 101 22.44 -0.33 -25.51
N HIS A 102 22.48 0.08 -24.24
CA HIS A 102 22.10 -0.80 -23.14
C HIS A 102 20.57 -0.89 -23.19
N ASN A 103 20.08 -1.51 -24.26
CA ASN A 103 18.73 -2.00 -24.30
C ASN A 103 18.73 -3.14 -23.27
N LEU A 104 18.37 -2.77 -22.04
CA LEU A 104 18.05 -3.66 -20.94
C LEU A 104 16.91 -4.54 -21.42
N THR A 105 17.27 -5.55 -22.20
CA THR A 105 16.36 -6.58 -22.66
C THR A 105 16.22 -7.47 -21.44
N PRO A 106 15.09 -7.41 -20.70
CA PRO A 106 14.89 -8.36 -19.63
C PRO A 106 14.99 -9.73 -20.29
N THR A 107 15.92 -10.56 -19.81
CA THR A 107 16.06 -11.95 -20.23
C THR A 107 14.69 -12.59 -20.06
N LEU A 108 13.94 -12.68 -21.16
CA LEU A 108 12.67 -13.37 -21.25
C LEU A 108 13.00 -14.83 -20.96
N SER A 109 12.93 -15.24 -19.70
CA SER A 109 12.75 -16.64 -19.39
C SER A 109 11.54 -17.08 -20.22
N PRO A 110 11.62 -18.14 -21.04
CA PRO A 110 10.52 -18.55 -21.91
C PRO A 110 9.44 -19.26 -21.08
N LEU A 111 8.97 -18.59 -20.02
CA LEU A 111 7.77 -18.96 -19.32
C LEU A 111 6.65 -18.96 -20.37
N PRO A 112 5.77 -19.96 -20.37
CA PRO A 112 4.65 -20.02 -21.30
C PRO A 112 3.63 -18.91 -21.05
N TYR A 113 3.84 -18.06 -20.05
CA TYR A 113 3.01 -16.92 -19.66
C TYR A 113 3.83 -15.71 -19.26
N MET A 114 3.22 -14.52 -19.38
CA MET A 114 3.81 -13.25 -18.97
C MET A 114 2.75 -12.32 -18.42
N ILE A 115 3.06 -11.61 -17.34
CA ILE A 115 2.20 -10.55 -16.77
C ILE A 115 2.71 -9.21 -17.29
N MET A 116 1.92 -8.51 -18.10
CA MET A 116 2.32 -7.20 -18.62
C MET A 116 2.05 -6.09 -17.61
N ARG A 117 3.05 -5.26 -17.35
CA ARG A 117 2.90 -4.05 -16.53
C ARG A 117 1.90 -3.06 -17.15
N THR A 118 1.31 -2.23 -16.29
CA THR A 118 0.49 -1.09 -16.73
C THR A 118 1.37 -0.01 -17.38
N PRO A 119 0.79 0.97 -18.11
CA PRO A 119 1.57 2.08 -18.66
C PRO A 119 2.39 2.83 -17.58
N SER A 120 1.86 2.91 -16.36
CA SER A 120 2.55 3.43 -15.18
C SER A 120 3.61 2.49 -14.57
N LYS A 121 4.01 1.44 -15.30
CA LYS A 121 4.99 0.42 -14.88
C LYS A 121 4.63 -0.34 -13.60
N ASN A 122 3.34 -0.41 -13.24
CA ASN A 122 2.87 -1.14 -12.07
C ASN A 122 2.38 -2.55 -12.45
N LEU A 123 2.47 -3.49 -11.51
CA LEU A 123 1.88 -4.82 -11.67
C LEU A 123 0.33 -4.74 -11.70
N PRO A 124 -0.34 -5.40 -12.65
CA PRO A 124 -1.79 -5.36 -12.83
C PRO A 124 -2.54 -6.31 -11.87
N ILE A 125 -2.23 -6.23 -10.58
CA ILE A 125 -2.80 -7.06 -9.51
C ILE A 125 -3.74 -6.21 -8.68
N TYR A 126 -5.03 -6.57 -8.67
CA TYR A 126 -6.08 -5.77 -8.05
C TYR A 126 -6.85 -6.57 -7.01
N HIS A 127 -7.24 -5.93 -5.90
CA HIS A 127 -8.14 -6.51 -4.92
C HIS A 127 -9.57 -6.01 -5.12
N SER A 128 -10.56 -6.87 -4.95
CA SER A 128 -11.96 -6.45 -4.89
C SER A 128 -12.73 -7.26 -3.85
N ALA A 129 -13.80 -6.65 -3.34
CA ALA A 129 -14.71 -7.31 -2.43
C ALA A 129 -16.10 -7.40 -3.06
N LYS A 130 -16.71 -8.57 -3.01
CA LYS A 130 -18.05 -8.88 -3.52
C LYS A 130 -18.96 -9.27 -2.35
N ALA A 131 -20.26 -9.44 -2.63
CA ALA A 131 -21.27 -9.85 -1.65
C ALA A 131 -21.26 -8.97 -0.39
N GLY A 132 -21.45 -7.65 -0.57
CA GLY A 132 -21.49 -6.70 0.55
C GLY A 132 -20.17 -6.54 1.30
N GLY A 133 -19.05 -6.99 0.72
CA GLY A 133 -17.73 -6.90 1.35
C GLY A 133 -17.29 -8.16 2.09
N SER A 134 -18.06 -9.25 2.09
CA SER A 134 -17.61 -10.51 2.71
C SER A 134 -16.69 -11.34 1.80
N LYS A 135 -16.91 -11.30 0.48
CA LYS A 135 -16.15 -12.14 -0.47
C LYS A 135 -14.98 -11.36 -1.05
N HIS A 136 -13.80 -11.60 -0.52
CA HIS A 136 -12.57 -10.98 -1.00
C HIS A 136 -11.93 -11.78 -2.12
N ILE A 137 -11.49 -11.10 -3.17
CA ILE A 137 -10.82 -11.70 -4.32
C ILE A 137 -9.66 -10.82 -4.77
N THR A 138 -8.62 -11.46 -5.27
CA THR A 138 -7.47 -10.82 -5.89
C THR A 138 -7.43 -11.24 -7.35
N THR A 139 -7.29 -10.31 -8.28
CA THR A 139 -7.33 -10.57 -9.72
C THR A 139 -6.02 -10.13 -10.37
N ILE A 140 -5.41 -11.02 -11.15
CA ILE A 140 -4.27 -10.74 -12.01
C ILE A 140 -4.79 -10.47 -13.41
N ARG A 141 -4.43 -9.32 -14.00
CA ARG A 141 -4.84 -8.90 -15.34
C ARG A 141 -3.64 -8.78 -16.28
N LYS A 142 -3.91 -8.45 -17.55
CA LYS A 142 -2.92 -8.23 -18.62
C LYS A 142 -1.96 -9.42 -18.79
N ILE A 143 -2.51 -10.63 -18.82
CA ILE A 143 -1.75 -11.87 -18.99
C ILE A 143 -1.61 -12.18 -20.48
N LYS A 144 -0.40 -12.54 -20.90
CA LYS A 144 -0.08 -13.12 -22.21
C LYS A 144 0.33 -14.58 -22.01
N GLY A 145 0.07 -15.43 -23.01
CA GLY A 145 0.40 -16.86 -22.93
C GLY A 145 -0.62 -17.72 -22.18
N ASP A 146 -0.17 -18.82 -21.58
CA ASP A 146 -1.00 -19.84 -20.93
C ASP A 146 -1.44 -19.45 -19.50
N LEU A 147 -2.77 -19.40 -19.30
CA LEU A 147 -3.35 -19.05 -18.01
C LEU A 147 -3.32 -20.20 -17.00
N ARG A 148 -3.27 -21.46 -17.45
CA ARG A 148 -3.22 -22.63 -16.57
C ARG A 148 -1.87 -22.71 -15.87
N GLU A 149 -0.79 -22.57 -16.64
CA GLU A 149 0.57 -22.53 -16.11
C GLU A 149 0.77 -21.36 -15.13
N LEU A 150 0.24 -20.18 -15.46
CA LEU A 150 0.26 -19.06 -14.51
C LEU A 150 -0.50 -19.38 -13.23
N ALA A 151 -1.70 -19.95 -13.34
CA ALA A 151 -2.50 -20.32 -12.17
C ALA A 151 -1.79 -21.37 -11.30
N ASN A 152 -1.15 -22.37 -11.91
CA ASN A 152 -0.37 -23.40 -11.22
C ASN A 152 0.86 -22.83 -10.54
N ALA A 153 1.59 -21.91 -11.20
CA ALA A 153 2.75 -21.25 -10.62
C ALA A 153 2.36 -20.38 -9.42
N VAL A 154 1.30 -19.58 -9.55
CA VAL A 154 0.75 -18.77 -8.45
C VAL A 154 0.30 -19.68 -7.30
N ARG A 155 -0.38 -20.78 -7.59
CA ARG A 155 -0.82 -21.73 -6.57
C ARG A 155 0.34 -22.32 -5.79
N THR A 156 1.37 -22.76 -6.50
CA THR A 156 2.58 -23.36 -5.92
C THR A 156 3.34 -22.35 -5.09
N ALA A 157 3.51 -21.13 -5.60
CA ALA A 157 4.20 -20.06 -4.90
C ALA A 157 3.51 -19.68 -3.59
N LEU A 158 2.17 -19.56 -3.58
CA LEU A 158 1.43 -19.23 -2.37
C LEU A 158 1.15 -20.44 -1.45
N GLY A 159 1.57 -21.66 -1.82
CA GLY A 159 1.29 -22.87 -1.05
C GLY A 159 -0.21 -23.15 -0.88
N LEU A 160 -1.02 -22.83 -1.89
CA LEU A 160 -2.48 -22.98 -1.82
C LEU A 160 -2.92 -24.38 -2.25
N GLU A 161 -3.84 -24.97 -1.49
CA GLU A 161 -4.58 -26.15 -1.93
C GLU A 161 -5.44 -25.83 -3.17
N GLU A 162 -5.84 -26.86 -3.91
CA GLU A 162 -6.68 -26.66 -5.10
C GLU A 162 -8.03 -26.10 -4.74
N TYR A 163 -8.61 -26.71 -3.71
CA TYR A 163 -9.97 -26.48 -3.28
C TYR A 163 -9.95 -26.14 -1.80
N MET A 164 -10.64 -25.06 -1.45
CA MET A 164 -11.02 -24.77 -0.07
C MET A 164 -12.41 -25.35 0.21
N THR A 165 -12.60 -25.86 1.43
CA THR A 165 -13.90 -26.30 1.92
C THR A 165 -14.60 -25.14 2.62
N ASP A 166 -15.76 -24.75 2.10
CA ASP A 166 -16.60 -23.73 2.74
C ASP A 166 -17.22 -24.27 4.05
N ALA A 167 -17.73 -23.38 4.92
CA ALA A 167 -18.47 -23.75 6.13
C ALA A 167 -19.69 -24.66 5.89
N ARG A 168 -20.18 -24.76 4.64
CA ARG A 168 -21.26 -25.67 4.22
C ARG A 168 -20.75 -27.01 3.65
N GLY A 169 -19.46 -27.33 3.81
CA GLY A 169 -18.84 -28.56 3.30
C GLY A 169 -18.61 -28.60 1.79
N ARG A 170 -18.82 -27.49 1.07
CA ARG A 170 -18.67 -27.45 -0.40
C ARG A 170 -17.22 -27.16 -0.78
N ARG A 171 -16.65 -27.95 -1.68
CA ARG A 171 -15.32 -27.72 -2.25
C ARG A 171 -15.39 -26.60 -3.29
N LYS A 172 -14.48 -25.63 -3.20
CA LYS A 172 -14.40 -24.49 -4.13
C LYS A 172 -12.94 -24.21 -4.50
N ALA A 173 -12.68 -24.01 -5.78
CA ALA A 173 -11.33 -23.72 -6.23
C ALA A 173 -10.79 -22.42 -5.61
N ASN A 174 -9.55 -22.44 -5.13
CA ASN A 174 -8.86 -21.25 -4.63
C ASN A 174 -8.52 -20.27 -5.75
N ILE A 175 -8.21 -20.81 -6.94
CA ILE A 175 -7.89 -20.05 -8.15
C ILE A 175 -8.88 -20.43 -9.25
N VAL A 176 -9.45 -19.43 -9.89
CA VAL A 176 -10.41 -19.57 -11.00
C VAL A 176 -9.92 -18.73 -12.17
N ILE A 177 -9.88 -19.34 -13.36
CA ILE A 177 -9.49 -18.66 -14.59
C ILE A 177 -10.75 -18.12 -15.27
N ASN A 178 -10.72 -16.85 -15.64
CA ASN A 178 -11.70 -16.28 -16.57
C ASN A 178 -11.04 -16.18 -17.94
N TRP A 179 -11.44 -17.10 -18.82
CA TRP A 179 -10.90 -17.28 -20.17
C TRP A 179 -11.23 -16.13 -21.11
N THR A 180 -12.46 -15.60 -21.03
CA THR A 180 -12.94 -14.52 -21.90
C THR A 180 -12.11 -13.24 -21.74
N ILE A 181 -11.86 -12.83 -20.50
CA ILE A 181 -11.09 -11.62 -20.19
C ILE A 181 -9.58 -11.91 -20.07
N ARG A 182 -9.20 -13.19 -20.02
CA ARG A 182 -7.85 -13.68 -19.73
C ARG A 182 -7.31 -13.11 -18.42
N GLN A 183 -8.05 -13.36 -17.33
CA GLN A 183 -7.66 -12.97 -15.97
C GLN A 183 -7.68 -14.18 -15.04
N VAL A 184 -6.76 -14.18 -14.07
CA VAL A 184 -6.70 -15.19 -13.01
C VAL A 184 -7.29 -14.57 -11.75
N VAL A 185 -8.30 -15.22 -11.17
CA VAL A 185 -9.01 -14.77 -9.97
C VAL A 185 -8.67 -15.69 -8.81
N ILE A 186 -8.04 -15.13 -7.79
CA ILE A 186 -7.63 -15.81 -6.57
C ILE A 186 -8.59 -15.41 -5.44
N ARG A 187 -8.97 -16.35 -4.58
CA ARG A 187 -9.77 -16.06 -3.39
C ARG A 187 -8.93 -15.46 -2.27
N GLY A 188 -9.58 -14.59 -1.48
CA GLY A 188 -9.00 -13.94 -0.31
C GLY A 188 -8.20 -12.67 -0.64
N TRP A 189 -7.77 -11.98 0.42
CA TRP A 189 -6.76 -10.93 0.31
C TRP A 189 -5.38 -11.56 0.15
N ARG A 190 -4.91 -11.67 -1.10
CA ARG A 190 -3.60 -12.24 -1.46
C ARG A 190 -2.76 -11.28 -2.33
N GLY A 191 -3.23 -10.04 -2.51
CA GLY A 191 -2.60 -9.02 -3.36
C GLY A 191 -1.12 -8.78 -3.04
N PRO A 192 -0.75 -8.48 -1.78
CA PRO A 192 0.65 -8.28 -1.39
C PRO A 192 1.57 -9.46 -1.73
N GLU A 193 1.12 -10.69 -1.50
CA GLU A 193 1.90 -11.91 -1.75
C GLU A 193 2.13 -12.11 -3.25
N ILE A 194 1.06 -12.03 -4.04
CA ILE A 194 1.15 -12.19 -5.50
C ILE A 194 2.02 -11.09 -6.10
N LYS A 195 1.93 -9.87 -5.56
CA LYS A 195 2.78 -8.77 -6.01
C LYS A 195 4.25 -9.05 -5.72
N ARG A 196 4.56 -9.47 -4.50
CA ARG A 196 5.91 -9.82 -4.07
C ARG A 196 6.50 -10.96 -4.91
N TRP A 197 5.71 -12.02 -5.11
CA TRP A 197 6.08 -13.13 -5.97
C TRP A 197 6.35 -12.68 -7.40
N ALA A 198 5.47 -11.88 -7.99
CA ALA A 198 5.62 -11.43 -9.37
C ALA A 198 6.84 -10.51 -9.55
N GLU A 199 7.15 -9.65 -8.58
CA GLU A 199 8.38 -8.85 -8.56
C GLU A 199 9.62 -9.75 -8.54
N MET A 200 9.64 -10.78 -7.69
CA MET A 200 10.76 -11.73 -7.57
C MET A 200 10.91 -12.61 -8.82
N SER A 201 9.81 -12.95 -9.49
CA SER A 201 9.82 -13.67 -10.78
C SER A 201 10.24 -12.79 -11.97
N GLY A 202 10.37 -11.47 -11.79
CA GLY A 202 10.83 -10.56 -12.83
C GLY A 202 9.74 -9.99 -13.75
N PHE A 203 8.47 -9.91 -13.28
CA PHE A 203 7.34 -9.34 -14.03
C PHE A 203 7.11 -7.82 -13.81
#